data_AF-A0A4Y7S211-F1
#
_entry.id   AF-A0A4Y7S211-F1
#
_cell.length_a   1.000
_cell.length_b   1.000
_cell.length_c   1.000
_cell.angle_alpha   90.00
_cell.angle_beta   90.00
_cell.angle_gamma   90.00
#
_symmetry.space_group_name_H-M   'P 1'
#
loop_
_entity.id
_entity.type
_entity.pdbx_description
1 polymer ?
#
loop_
_entity_poly.entity_id
_entity_poly.type
_entity_poly.pdbx_seq_one_letter_code
_entity_poly.pdbx_strand_id
1 'polypeptide(L)' 'WRCLDCIGRPSFCGECCREAHLRQPFHRVETWNKMHYSPNWLWAAWCLHLPCHDGKPCP' A
#
# COMPACT_ATOMS: atom_id res chain seq x y z
N TRP A 1 5.08 -2.85 3.45
CA TRP A 1 3.69 -2.45 3.75
C TRP A 1 3.09 -3.49 4.65
N ARG A 2 2.72 -3.12 5.87
CA ARG A 2 2.13 -4.05 6.83
C ARG A 2 0.68 -3.68 7.01
N CYS A 3 -0.24 -4.61 6.79
CA CYS A 3 -1.66 -4.37 7.02
C CYS A 3 -2.00 -4.60 8.49
N LEU A 4 -2.77 -3.69 9.09
CA LEU A 4 -3.17 -3.77 10.49
C LEU A 4 -4.52 -4.47 10.68
N ASP A 5 -5.37 -4.47 9.65
CA ASP A 5 -6.73 -5.01 9.69
C ASP A 5 -6.81 -6.46 9.17
N CYS A 6 -5.85 -6.89 8.36
CA CYS A 6 -5.77 -8.28 7.92
C CYS A 6 -5.38 -9.21 9.08
N ILE A 7 -6.03 -10.38 9.12
CA ILE A 7 -5.72 -11.45 10.08
C ILE A 7 -4.22 -11.81 9.97
N GLY A 8 -3.54 -11.85 11.11
CA GLY A 8 -2.09 -12.15 11.16
C GLY A 8 -1.17 -10.99 10.82
N ARG A 9 -1.69 -9.80 10.50
CA ARG A 9 -0.94 -8.57 10.17
C ARG A 9 0.20 -8.79 9.16
N PRO A 10 -0.12 -9.34 7.97
CA PRO A 10 0.87 -9.68 6.95
C PRO A 10 1.62 -8.44 6.44
N SER A 11 2.86 -8.71 6.00
CA SER A 11 3.75 -7.74 5.39
C SER A 11 3.90 -8.03 3.89
N PHE A 12 3.74 -7.00 3.06
CA PHE A 12 3.78 -7.04 1.61
C PHE A 12 4.78 -6.01 1.05
N CYS A 13 5.22 -6.21 -0.20
CA CYS A 13 5.77 -5.12 -1.01
C CYS A 13 4.63 -4.17 -1.47
N GLY A 14 4.95 -3.03 -2.09
CA GLY A 14 3.93 -2.05 -2.51
C GLY A 14 2.89 -2.62 -3.47
N GLU A 15 3.36 -3.39 -4.46
CA GLU A 15 2.52 -4.03 -5.46
C GLU A 15 1.63 -5.14 -4.89
N CYS A 16 2.21 -6.10 -4.14
CA CYS A 16 1.41 -7.14 -3.51
C CYS A 16 0.41 -6.57 -2.49
N CYS A 17 0.75 -5.46 -1.83
CA CYS A 17 -0.19 -4.76 -0.95
C CYS A 17 -1.36 -4.20 -1.74
N ARG A 18 -1.11 -3.57 -2.90
CA ARG A 18 -2.16 -3.07 -3.79
C ARG A 18 -3.10 -4.20 -4.23
N GLU A 19 -2.54 -5.27 -4.78
CA GLU A 19 -3.32 -6.39 -5.32
C GLU A 19 -4.17 -7.09 -4.25
N ALA A 20 -3.58 -7.36 -3.08
CA ALA A 20 -4.28 -8.00 -1.97
C ALA A 20 -5.45 -7.16 -1.44
N HIS A 21 -5.35 -5.83 -1.50
CA HIS A 21 -6.35 -4.91 -0.96
C HIS A 21 -7.23 -4.22 -2.01
N LEU A 22 -7.24 -4.70 -3.27
CA LEU A 22 -8.13 -4.17 -4.33
C LEU A 22 -9.61 -4.16 -3.92
N ARG A 23 -10.04 -5.18 -3.17
CA ARG A 23 -11.41 -5.32 -2.66
C ARG A 23 -11.61 -4.75 -1.25
N GLN A 24 -10.54 -4.27 -0.61
CA GLN A 24 -10.52 -3.78 0.77
C GLN A 24 -9.70 -2.48 0.89
N PRO A 25 -10.12 -1.40 0.20
CA PRO A 25 -9.29 -0.20 0.03
C PRO A 25 -9.13 0.65 1.30
N PHE A 26 -9.91 0.36 2.35
CA PHE A 26 -9.95 1.13 3.60
C PHE A 26 -9.10 0.52 4.72
N HIS A 27 -8.44 -0.61 4.48
CA HIS A 27 -7.53 -1.18 5.49
C HIS A 27 -6.36 -0.23 5.77
N ARG A 28 -6.02 -0.10 7.05
CA ARG A 28 -4.89 0.67 7.53
C ARG A 28 -3.61 -0.11 7.32
N VAL A 29 -2.61 0.59 6.82
CA VAL A 29 -1.29 0.02 6.55
C VAL A 29 -0.21 0.84 7.23
N GLU A 30 0.94 0.22 7.44
CA GLU A 30 2.14 0.90 7.88
C GLU A 30 3.28 0.63 6.91
N THR A 31 4.17 1.60 6.75
CA THR A 31 5.40 1.47 5.97
C THR A 31 6.61 1.47 6.88
N TRP A 32 7.58 0.63 6.55
CA TRP A 32 8.87 0.62 7.25
C TRP A 32 9.71 1.78 6.76
N ASN A 33 10.04 2.73 7.64
CA ASN A 33 10.85 3.91 7.32
C ASN A 33 12.34 3.74 7.64
N LYS A 34 12.82 2.48 7.71
CA LYS A 34 14.18 2.06 8.14
C LYS A 34 14.44 2.10 9.66
N MET A 35 13.59 2.79 10.44
CA MET A 35 13.71 2.83 11.90
C MET A 35 12.50 2.21 12.61
N HIS A 36 11.29 2.48 12.11
CA HIS A 36 10.05 1.98 12.66
C HIS A 36 8.96 1.85 11.60
N TYR A 37 7.85 1.22 11.97
CA TYR A 37 6.62 1.25 11.18
C TYR A 37 5.89 2.55 11.45
N SER A 38 5.70 3.36 10.40
CA SER A 38 4.91 4.58 10.46
C SER A 38 3.54 4.35 9.80
N PRO A 39 2.45 4.91 10.35
CA PRO A 39 1.14 4.91 9.71
C PRO A 39 1.21 5.40 8.27
N ASN A 40 0.52 4.70 7.39
CA ASN A 40 0.41 5.05 5.98
C ASN A 40 -0.97 4.64 5.46
N TRP A 41 -1.27 5.01 4.22
CA TRP A 41 -2.53 4.72 3.57
C TRP A 41 -2.31 3.84 2.35
N LEU A 42 -3.27 2.97 2.05
CA LEU A 42 -3.20 2.08 0.89
C LEU A 42 -3.06 2.85 -0.43
N TRP A 43 -3.62 4.06 -0.54
CA TRP A 43 -3.46 4.90 -1.73
C TRP A 43 -2.00 5.25 -2.02
N ALA A 44 -1.14 5.36 -1.01
CA ALA A 44 0.28 5.63 -1.22
C ALA A 44 1.02 4.42 -1.83
N ALA A 45 0.52 3.19 -1.62
CA ALA A 45 1.01 2.01 -2.32
C ALA A 45 0.56 2.01 -3.80
N TRP A 46 -0.58 2.63 -4.10
CA TRP A 46 -1.09 2.78 -5.47
C TRP A 46 -0.32 3.86 -6.25
N CYS A 47 0.12 4.93 -5.58
CA CYS A 47 0.97 5.95 -6.19
C CYS A 47 2.43 5.50 -6.43
N LEU A 48 2.89 4.42 -5.80
CA LEU A 48 4.30 4.01 -5.87
C LEU A 48 4.74 3.58 -7.29
N HIS A 49 3.81 3.14 -8.14
CA HIS A 49 4.05 2.70 -9.53
C HIS A 49 3.35 3.58 -10.59
N LEU A 50 2.74 4.69 -10.20
CA LEU A 50 2.12 5.62 -11.14
C LEU A 50 2.93 6.92 -11.12
N PRO A 51 3.71 7.25 -12.16
CA PRO A 51 4.11 8.63 -12.37
C PRO A 51 2.78 9.39 -12.52
N CYS A 52 2.43 10.14 -11.48
CA CYS A 52 1.20 10.91 -11.46
C CYS A 52 1.29 11.93 -12.60
N HIS A 53 0.72 11.55 -13.76
CA HIS A 53 0.77 12.21 -15.07
C HIS A 53 2.16 12.55 -15.63
N ASP A 54 2.87 11.54 -16.14
CA ASP A 54 3.14 11.32 -17.59
C ASP A 54 4.09 10.10 -17.76
N GLY A 55 3.51 8.92 -17.53
CA GLY A 55 4.08 7.59 -17.79
C GLY A 55 3.07 6.50 -17.39
N LYS A 56 1.84 6.63 -17.92
CA LYS A 56 0.51 6.29 -17.37
C LYS A 56 0.20 4.79 -17.20
N PRO A 57 -0.84 4.40 -16.43
CA PRO A 57 -2.20 4.30 -17.00
C PRO A 57 -3.34 4.90 -16.13
N CYS A 58 -4.31 5.54 -16.80
CA CYS A 58 -5.65 5.91 -16.30
C CYS A 58 -6.73 5.35 -17.25
N PRO A 59 -7.92 4.98 -16.74
CA PRO A 59 -9.13 5.74 -17.07
C PRO A 59 -9.62 6.60 -15.90
#